data_AF-A0A6B3E9Q9-F1
#
_entry.id   AF-A0A6B3E9Q9-F1
#
_cell.length_a   1.000
_cell.length_b   1.000
_cell.length_c   1.000
_cell.angle_alpha   90.00
_cell.angle_beta   90.00
_cell.angle_gamma   90.00
#
_symmetry.space_group_name_H-M   'P 1'
#
loop_
_entity.id
_entity.type
_entity.pdbx_description
1 polymer ?
#
loop_
_entity_poly.entity_id
_entity_poly.type
_entity_poly.pdbx_seq_one_letter_code
_entity_poly.pdbx_strand_id
1 'polypeptide(L)'
;IFAGDHGVHAQGVTAWPQEVTAQMVANFLGGGAVCNAFAKQVGAEVCVVDVGVAAELPPTPGLLPRKVRAGTADMTAGPALSREEVTAAIEVGIETARDLVAAGNKALLTGEMGIANTTASAALISVFTGTDPAEVTG
;
A
#
# COMPACT_ATOMS: atom_id res chain seq x y z
N ILE A 1 -3.62 6.56 -2.64
CA ILE A 1 -3.67 5.25 -1.96
C ILE A 1 -2.69 4.34 -2.65
N PHE A 2 -1.67 3.84 -1.94
CA PHE A 2 -0.72 2.86 -2.48
C PHE A 2 -1.08 1.47 -1.99
N ALA A 3 -1.26 0.53 -2.92
CA ALA A 3 -1.69 -0.83 -2.62
C ALA A 3 -0.57 -1.84 -2.85
N GLY A 4 -0.41 -2.78 -1.91
CA GLY A 4 0.57 -3.85 -1.98
C GLY A 4 0.32 -4.97 -0.98
N ASP A 5 0.66 -6.19 -1.35
CA ASP A 5 0.49 -7.38 -0.50
C ASP A 5 1.78 -7.74 0.24
N HIS A 6 1.62 -8.37 1.41
CA HIS A 6 2.74 -8.71 2.29
C HIS A 6 2.88 -10.22 2.45
N GLY A 7 4.06 -10.76 2.19
CA GLY A 7 4.35 -12.19 2.31
C GLY A 7 4.25 -12.73 3.74
N VAL A 8 4.38 -11.87 4.76
CA VAL A 8 4.17 -12.23 6.17
C VAL A 8 2.73 -12.67 6.48
N HIS A 9 1.79 -12.46 5.55
CA HIS A 9 0.45 -13.06 5.59
C HIS A 9 0.51 -14.58 5.83
N ALA A 10 1.54 -15.26 5.29
CA ALA A 10 1.77 -16.70 5.49
C ALA A 10 1.91 -17.12 6.96
N GLN A 11 2.24 -16.18 7.86
CA GLN A 11 2.38 -16.42 9.30
C GLN A 11 1.05 -16.25 10.07
N GLY A 12 -0.07 -16.03 9.40
CA GLY A 12 -1.39 -15.96 10.05
C GLY A 12 -1.60 -14.73 10.93
N VAL A 13 -0.88 -13.63 10.65
CA VAL A 13 -0.93 -12.37 11.41
C VAL A 13 -2.23 -11.58 11.26
N THR A 14 -3.17 -12.07 10.45
CA THR A 14 -4.48 -11.46 10.21
C THR A 14 -5.51 -12.53 9.84
N ALA A 15 -6.76 -12.31 10.23
CA ALA A 15 -7.88 -13.19 9.88
C ALA A 15 -8.39 -12.95 8.44
N TRP A 16 -7.95 -11.86 7.80
CA TRP A 16 -8.41 -11.50 6.47
C TRP A 16 -7.66 -12.27 5.38
N PRO A 17 -8.37 -12.80 4.35
CA PRO A 17 -7.73 -13.35 3.16
C PRO A 17 -6.89 -12.31 2.42
N GLN A 18 -5.78 -12.74 1.81
CA GLN A 18 -4.89 -11.83 1.07
C GLN A 18 -5.58 -11.15 -0.13
N GLU A 19 -6.53 -11.84 -0.78
CA GLU A 19 -7.32 -11.31 -1.90
C GLU A 19 -8.13 -10.05 -1.56
N VAL A 20 -8.36 -9.76 -0.28
CA VAL A 20 -9.05 -8.55 0.18
C VAL A 20 -8.30 -7.29 -0.26
N THR A 21 -6.98 -7.32 -0.43
CA THR A 21 -6.22 -6.19 -0.99
C THR A 21 -6.75 -5.81 -2.37
N ALA A 22 -6.86 -6.78 -3.29
CA ALA A 22 -7.35 -6.56 -4.65
C ALA A 22 -8.84 -6.16 -4.67
N GLN A 23 -9.66 -6.77 -3.82
CA GLN A 23 -11.08 -6.44 -3.67
C GLN A 23 -11.26 -4.98 -3.20
N MET A 24 -10.45 -4.53 -2.25
CA MET A 24 -10.49 -3.14 -1.78
C MET A 24 -9.98 -2.15 -2.82
N VAL A 25 -8.98 -2.52 -3.63
CA VAL A 25 -8.57 -1.71 -4.79
C VAL A 25 -9.75 -1.51 -5.74
N ALA A 26 -10.48 -2.59 -6.09
CA ALA A 26 -11.68 -2.47 -6.90
C ALA A 26 -12.75 -1.57 -6.23
N ASN A 27 -12.91 -1.67 -4.90
CA ASN A 27 -13.83 -0.83 -4.15
C ASN A 27 -13.44 0.66 -4.17
N PHE A 28 -12.15 0.99 -4.06
CA PHE A 28 -11.66 2.36 -4.18
C PHE A 28 -11.95 2.96 -5.56
N LEU A 29 -11.71 2.18 -6.62
CA LEU A 29 -11.96 2.57 -8.01
C LEU A 29 -13.46 2.71 -8.30
N GLY A 30 -14.30 1.88 -7.67
CA GLY A 30 -15.75 1.97 -7.72
C GLY A 30 -16.35 3.09 -6.87
N GLY A 31 -15.55 3.81 -6.08
CA GLY A 31 -16.03 4.89 -5.22
C GLY A 31 -16.79 4.44 -3.97
N GLY A 32 -16.72 3.14 -3.62
CA GLY A 32 -17.55 2.53 -2.57
C GLY A 32 -16.88 2.44 -1.20
N ALA A 33 -15.60 2.79 -1.08
CA ALA A 33 -14.91 2.72 0.19
C ALA A 33 -15.12 3.98 1.05
N VAL A 34 -14.88 3.83 2.36
CA VAL A 34 -14.98 4.94 3.33
C VAL A 34 -14.07 6.11 2.95
N CYS A 35 -12.87 5.86 2.42
CA CYS A 35 -11.97 6.92 1.97
C CYS A 35 -12.57 7.72 0.80
N ASN A 36 -13.37 7.09 -0.08
CA ASN A 36 -14.06 7.80 -1.17
C ASN A 36 -15.13 8.74 -0.61
N ALA A 37 -15.87 8.30 0.42
CA ALA A 37 -16.85 9.15 1.09
C ALA A 37 -16.20 10.38 1.73
N PHE A 38 -15.09 10.21 2.45
CA PHE A 38 -14.33 11.32 3.03
C PHE A 38 -13.74 12.24 1.96
N ALA A 39 -13.11 11.67 0.92
CA ALA A 39 -12.52 12.43 -0.18
C ALA A 39 -13.58 13.32 -0.85
N LYS A 40 -14.77 12.78 -1.13
CA LYS A 40 -15.90 13.54 -1.67
C LYS A 40 -16.33 14.68 -0.75
N GLN A 41 -16.36 14.46 0.56
CA GLN A 41 -16.76 15.48 1.53
C GLN A 41 -15.76 16.65 1.59
N VAL A 42 -14.46 16.38 1.43
CA VAL A 42 -13.41 17.41 1.50
C VAL A 42 -12.98 17.93 0.12
N GLY A 43 -13.60 17.46 -0.96
CA GLY A 43 -13.24 17.83 -2.32
C GLY A 43 -11.87 17.31 -2.78
N ALA A 44 -11.40 16.20 -2.22
CA ALA A 44 -10.17 15.55 -2.62
C ALA A 44 -10.42 14.47 -3.69
N GLU A 45 -9.42 14.25 -4.55
CA GLU A 45 -9.39 13.15 -5.50
C GLU A 45 -8.77 11.90 -4.87
N VAL A 46 -9.32 10.73 -5.19
CA VAL A 46 -8.73 9.44 -4.80
C VAL A 46 -7.95 8.86 -5.98
N CYS A 47 -6.62 8.93 -5.89
CA CYS A 47 -5.71 8.24 -6.80
C CYS A 47 -5.30 6.89 -6.19
N VAL A 48 -5.45 5.79 -6.94
CA VAL A 48 -5.04 4.45 -6.50
C VAL A 48 -3.82 4.00 -7.30
N VAL A 49 -2.77 3.59 -6.60
CA VAL A 49 -1.50 3.14 -7.18
C VAL A 49 -1.26 1.70 -6.77
N ASP A 50 -1.21 0.80 -7.73
CA ASP A 50 -0.76 -0.57 -7.49
C ASP A 50 0.77 -0.58 -7.51
N VAL A 51 1.39 -0.75 -6.35
CA VAL A 51 2.85 -0.86 -6.20
C VAL A 51 3.26 -2.31 -5.99
N GLY A 52 2.38 -3.15 -5.47
CA GLY A 52 2.71 -4.56 -5.30
C GLY A 52 1.57 -5.47 -4.88
N VAL A 53 0.36 -5.27 -5.41
CA VAL A 53 -0.74 -6.21 -5.18
C VAL A 53 -0.35 -7.57 -5.77
N ALA A 54 -0.61 -8.67 -5.06
CA ALA A 54 -0.21 -10.01 -5.50
C ALA A 54 -1.00 -10.47 -6.73
N ALA A 55 -2.25 -10.04 -6.84
CA ALA A 55 -3.10 -10.31 -7.99
C ALA A 55 -2.79 -9.37 -9.17
N GLU A 56 -3.07 -9.86 -10.37
CA GLU A 56 -3.17 -9.04 -11.58
C GLU A 56 -4.45 -8.21 -11.52
N LEU A 57 -4.31 -6.89 -11.69
CA LEU A 57 -5.44 -5.97 -11.67
C LEU A 57 -5.79 -5.53 -13.09
N PRO A 58 -7.06 -5.64 -13.52
CA PRO A 58 -7.45 -5.23 -14.86
C PRO A 58 -7.27 -3.70 -15.03
N PRO A 59 -6.84 -3.23 -16.21
CA PRO A 59 -6.76 -1.80 -16.50
C PRO A 59 -8.11 -1.13 -16.24
N THR A 60 -8.12 -0.21 -15.28
CA THR A 60 -9.34 0.46 -14.80
C THR A 60 -9.05 1.95 -14.68
N PRO A 61 -9.94 2.85 -15.16
CA PRO A 61 -9.77 4.28 -14.97
C PRO A 61 -9.53 4.63 -13.49
N GLY A 62 -8.53 5.45 -13.19
CA GLY A 62 -8.14 5.83 -11.83
C GLY A 62 -7.13 4.90 -11.15
N LEU A 63 -6.78 3.76 -11.76
CA LEU A 63 -5.69 2.89 -11.32
C LEU A 63 -4.40 3.26 -12.04
N LEU A 64 -3.34 3.57 -11.28
CA LEU A 64 -1.99 3.70 -11.80
C LEU A 64 -1.26 2.34 -11.70
N PRO A 65 -0.95 1.67 -12.83
CA PRO A 65 -0.20 0.43 -12.83
C PRO A 65 1.28 0.75 -12.65
N ARG A 66 1.79 0.64 -11.42
CA ARG A 66 3.19 0.89 -11.05
C ARG A 66 3.75 -0.27 -10.23
N LYS A 67 3.27 -1.49 -10.53
CA LYS A 67 3.59 -2.69 -9.77
C LYS A 67 5.09 -2.99 -9.88
N VAL A 68 5.79 -2.95 -8.76
CA VAL A 68 7.22 -3.31 -8.66
C VAL A 68 7.37 -4.83 -8.64
N ARG A 69 6.50 -5.52 -7.90
CA ARG A 69 6.42 -6.99 -7.82
C ARG A 69 5.07 -7.45 -7.28
N ALA A 70 4.72 -8.71 -7.46
CA ALA A 70 3.50 -9.30 -6.89
C ALA A 70 3.71 -9.67 -5.41
N GLY A 71 3.44 -8.73 -4.51
CA GLY A 71 3.57 -8.89 -3.06
C GLY A 71 5.02 -9.03 -2.56
N THR A 72 5.30 -8.64 -1.32
CA THR A 72 6.63 -8.86 -0.71
C THR A 72 6.88 -10.34 -0.42
N ALA A 73 8.15 -10.72 -0.26
CA ALA A 73 8.48 -11.99 0.38
C ALA A 73 8.09 -11.97 1.88
N ASP A 74 8.07 -13.15 2.49
CA ASP A 74 7.87 -13.29 3.94
C ASP A 74 9.11 -12.79 4.68
N MET A 75 8.96 -11.68 5.39
CA MET A 75 10.04 -11.03 6.12
C MET A 75 10.59 -11.86 7.30
N THR A 76 9.87 -12.90 7.73
CA THR A 76 10.33 -13.83 8.78
C THR A 76 11.30 -14.88 8.27
N ALA A 77 11.29 -15.13 6.96
CA ALA A 77 12.16 -16.09 6.28
C ALA A 77 13.35 -15.44 5.57
N GLY A 78 13.40 -14.11 5.49
CA GLY A 78 14.46 -13.36 4.82
C GLY A 78 14.04 -11.95 4.44
N PRO A 79 14.78 -11.27 3.57
CA PRO A 79 14.42 -9.93 3.10
C PRO A 79 13.06 -9.92 2.39
N ALA A 80 12.17 -9.02 2.80
CA ALA A 80 10.86 -8.82 2.16
C ALA A 80 10.99 -8.35 0.70
N LEU A 81 12.01 -7.53 0.43
CA LEU A 81 12.31 -6.89 -0.84
C LEU A 81 13.83 -6.86 -1.07
N SER A 82 14.27 -6.86 -2.33
CA SER A 82 15.64 -6.47 -2.68
C SER A 82 15.84 -4.95 -2.52
N ARG A 83 17.08 -4.49 -2.51
CA ARG A 83 17.39 -3.06 -2.43
C ARG A 83 16.88 -2.29 -3.66
N GLU A 84 16.95 -2.93 -4.82
CA GLU A 84 16.48 -2.40 -6.10
C GLU A 84 14.96 -2.27 -6.08
N GLU A 85 14.24 -3.28 -5.57
CA GLU A 85 12.78 -3.24 -5.43
C GLU A 85 12.34 -2.13 -4.44
N VAL A 86 13.05 -1.96 -3.32
CA VAL A 86 12.80 -0.85 -2.39
C VAL A 86 13.00 0.50 -3.08
N THR A 87 14.08 0.65 -3.84
CA THR A 87 14.39 1.90 -4.54
C THR A 87 13.30 2.21 -5.58
N ALA A 88 12.92 1.22 -6.38
CA ALA A 88 11.83 1.35 -7.35
C ALA A 88 10.50 1.74 -6.69
N ALA A 89 10.14 1.11 -5.55
CA ALA A 89 8.91 1.45 -4.83
C ALA A 89 8.92 2.90 -4.29
N ILE A 90 10.06 3.38 -3.82
CA ILE A 90 10.23 4.78 -3.39
C ILE A 90 10.11 5.73 -4.60
N GLU A 91 10.74 5.40 -5.72
CA GLU A 91 10.66 6.18 -6.96
C GLU A 91 9.23 6.30 -7.48
N VAL A 92 8.43 5.23 -7.43
CA VAL A 92 6.99 5.27 -7.76
C VAL A 92 6.26 6.31 -6.90
N GLY A 93 6.55 6.38 -5.60
CA GLY A 93 5.97 7.39 -4.71
C GLY A 93 6.40 8.81 -5.06
N ILE A 94 7.69 9.01 -5.36
CA ILE A 94 8.26 10.31 -5.76
C ILE A 94 7.62 10.81 -7.07
N GLU A 95 7.54 9.95 -8.08
CA GLU A 95 6.94 10.25 -9.38
C GLU A 95 5.46 10.57 -9.23
N THR A 96 4.72 9.73 -8.50
CA THR A 96 3.29 9.97 -8.24
C THR A 96 3.06 11.33 -7.58
N ALA A 97 3.84 11.67 -6.55
CA ALA A 97 3.73 12.95 -5.88
C ALA A 97 4.05 14.13 -6.82
N ARG A 98 5.09 13.99 -7.65
CA ARG A 98 5.47 15.01 -8.66
C ARG A 98 4.36 15.23 -9.66
N ASP A 99 3.78 14.16 -10.20
CA ASP A 99 2.71 14.22 -11.20
C ASP A 99 1.45 14.87 -10.59
N LEU A 100 1.08 14.51 -9.36
CA LEU A 100 -0.06 15.11 -8.68
C LEU A 100 0.14 16.61 -8.41
N VAL A 101 1.34 17.03 -7.99
CA VAL A 101 1.65 18.46 -7.81
C VAL A 101 1.62 19.21 -9.14
N ALA A 102 2.16 18.63 -10.21
CA ALA A 102 2.14 19.21 -11.56
C ALA A 102 0.70 19.36 -12.09
N ALA A 103 -0.21 18.44 -11.72
CA ALA A 103 -1.64 18.53 -12.01
C ALA A 103 -2.38 19.62 -11.20
N GLY A 104 -1.69 20.32 -10.30
CA GLY A 104 -2.23 21.47 -9.56
C GLY A 104 -2.67 21.18 -8.13
N ASN A 105 -2.51 19.95 -7.64
CA ASN A 105 -2.85 19.59 -6.27
C ASN A 105 -1.99 20.37 -5.26
N LYS A 106 -2.63 21.04 -4.30
CA LYS A 106 -1.96 21.88 -3.29
C LYS A 106 -1.64 21.13 -1.99
N ALA A 107 -2.30 20.01 -1.77
CA ALA A 107 -2.07 19.13 -0.64
C ALA A 107 -2.14 17.68 -1.12
N LEU A 108 -1.28 16.83 -0.56
CA LEU A 108 -1.27 15.40 -0.83
C LEU A 108 -1.59 14.66 0.46
N LEU A 109 -2.50 13.69 0.39
CA LEU A 109 -2.83 12.80 1.50
C LEU A 109 -2.38 11.38 1.14
N THR A 110 -1.59 10.78 2.01
CA THR A 110 -1.17 9.38 1.86
C THR A 110 -2.22 8.46 2.44
N GLY A 111 -2.54 7.41 1.70
CA GLY A 111 -3.32 6.28 2.18
C GLY A 111 -2.67 5.00 1.69
N GLU A 112 -2.93 3.91 2.38
CA GLU A 112 -2.40 2.58 2.08
C GLU A 112 -3.54 1.58 1.90
N MET A 113 -3.23 0.44 1.28
CA MET A 113 -4.04 -0.76 1.38
C MET A 113 -3.15 -1.98 1.23
N GLY A 114 -3.09 -2.83 2.26
CA GLY A 114 -2.37 -4.10 2.17
C GLY A 114 -2.72 -5.02 3.31
N ILE A 115 -3.18 -6.23 2.99
CA ILE A 115 -3.40 -7.24 4.03
C ILE A 115 -2.06 -7.62 4.68
N ALA A 116 -2.07 -7.72 6.01
CA ALA A 116 -0.91 -7.96 6.88
C ALA A 116 0.13 -6.80 6.95
N ASN A 117 -0.20 -5.61 6.43
CA ASN A 117 0.73 -4.48 6.45
C ASN A 117 1.03 -3.90 7.85
N THR A 118 0.14 -4.07 8.82
CA THR A 118 0.36 -3.60 10.20
C THR A 118 1.54 -4.31 10.86
N THR A 119 1.76 -5.59 10.55
CA THR A 119 2.94 -6.35 11.00
C THR A 119 4.21 -5.79 10.36
N ALA A 120 4.19 -5.49 9.05
CA ALA A 120 5.32 -4.86 8.38
C ALA A 120 5.62 -3.46 8.95
N SER A 121 4.58 -2.66 9.23
CA SER A 121 4.69 -1.35 9.87
C SER A 121 5.29 -1.46 11.28
N ALA A 122 4.81 -2.39 12.11
CA ALA A 122 5.34 -2.61 13.46
C ALA A 122 6.82 -3.02 13.43
N ALA A 123 7.22 -3.88 12.49
CA ALA A 123 8.62 -4.26 12.30
C ALA A 123 9.49 -3.05 11.91
N LEU A 124 9.03 -2.21 10.98
CA LEU A 124 9.74 -0.98 10.60
C LEU A 124 9.86 0.00 11.77
N ILE A 125 8.78 0.19 12.54
CA ILE A 125 8.78 1.06 13.72
C ILE A 125 9.79 0.55 14.74
N SER A 126 9.69 -0.73 15.16
CA SER A 126 10.62 -1.34 16.13
C SER A 126 12.08 -1.14 15.72
N VAL A 127 12.42 -1.40 14.45
CA VAL A 127 13.80 -1.26 13.96
C VAL A 127 14.26 0.20 13.93
N PHE A 128 13.42 1.13 13.46
CA PHE A 128 13.82 2.54 13.35
C PHE A 128 13.86 3.27 14.68
N THR A 129 13.06 2.87 15.66
CA THR A 129 13.01 3.50 16.98
C THR A 129 13.81 2.76 18.05
N GLY A 130 14.21 1.51 17.80
CA GLY A 130 14.81 0.63 18.80
C GLY A 130 13.83 0.17 19.89
N THR A 131 12.53 0.28 19.63
CA THR A 131 11.47 -0.10 20.58
C THR A 131 11.21 -1.60 20.53
N ASP A 132 10.94 -2.22 21.68
CA ASP A 132 10.61 -3.65 21.76
C ASP A 132 9.36 -3.98 20.92
N PRO A 133 9.35 -5.09 20.16
CA PRO A 133 8.18 -5.51 19.38
C PRO A 133 6.88 -5.53 20.18
N ALA A 134 6.91 -5.93 21.45
CA ALA A 134 5.73 -5.99 22.31
C ALA A 134 5.07 -4.63 22.55
N GLU A 135 5.83 -3.53 22.42
CA GLU A 135 5.32 -2.16 22.60
C GLU A 135 4.77 -1.54 21.30
N VAL A 136 5.09 -2.11 20.14
CA VAL A 136 4.69 -1.57 18.81
C VAL A 136 3.66 -2.44 18.09
N THR A 137 3.34 -3.61 18.63
CA THR A 137 2.25 -4.48 18.19
C THR A 137 0.97 -4.23 18.99
N GLY A 138 -0.20 -4.51 18.41
CA GLY A 138 -1.52 -4.35 19.04
C GLY A 138 -2.49 -5.47 18.74
#